data_AF-A0A7E6CZP0-F1
#
_entry.id   AF-A0A7E6CZP0-F1
#
_cell.length_a   1.000
_cell.length_b   1.000
_cell.length_c   1.000
_cell.angle_alpha   90.00
_cell.angle_beta   90.00
_cell.angle_gamma   90.00
#
_symmetry.space_group_name_H-M   'P 1'
#
loop_
_entity.id
_entity.type
_entity.pdbx_description
1 polymer ?
#
loop_
_entity_poly.entity_id
_entity_poly.type
_entity_poly.pdbx_seq_one_letter_code
_entity_poly.pdbx_strand_id
1 'polypeptide(L)'
;MFVRDDATTRETQRAFSIPLPTSSCNSEPSLSQGQQDMVLFFSIQSGMKPQWFQKCLQDNKWKYTRAAQVFTMLKMKGMISEEAFKQIS
;
A
#
# COMPACT_ATOMS: atom_id res chain seq x y z
N MET A 1 18.62 -35.57 -56.93
CA MET A 1 19.06 -34.36 -56.20
C MET A 1 18.00 -34.03 -55.18
N PHE A 2 18.35 -34.08 -53.89
CA PHE A 2 17.40 -33.85 -52.80
C PHE A 2 17.25 -32.34 -52.57
N VAL A 3 16.02 -31.86 -52.68
CA VAL A 3 15.59 -30.48 -52.38
C VAL A 3 15.51 -30.35 -50.86
N ARG A 4 16.13 -29.30 -50.28
CA ARG A 4 16.02 -29.01 -48.86
C ARG A 4 14.63 -28.46 -48.55
N ASP A 5 13.85 -29.26 -47.84
CA ASP A 5 12.73 -28.82 -47.02
C ASP A 5 13.30 -28.04 -45.83
N ASP A 6 12.97 -26.76 -45.70
CA ASP A 6 12.95 -26.10 -44.39
C ASP A 6 11.58 -25.44 -44.25
N ALA A 7 10.70 -26.18 -43.59
CA ALA A 7 9.35 -25.76 -43.24
C ALA A 7 9.42 -24.59 -42.24
N THR A 8 9.58 -23.37 -42.75
CA THR A 8 9.34 -22.16 -41.96
C THR A 8 7.84 -21.98 -41.81
N THR A 9 7.29 -22.71 -40.84
CA THR A 9 5.89 -22.65 -40.43
C THR A 9 5.53 -21.21 -40.06
N ARG A 10 4.61 -20.65 -40.84
CA ARG A 10 3.91 -19.40 -40.57
C ARG A 10 3.31 -19.42 -39.16
N GLU A 11 3.46 -18.29 -38.48
CA GLU A 11 2.72 -17.87 -37.27
C GLU A 11 3.24 -18.42 -35.92
N THR A 12 4.15 -17.66 -35.30
CA THR A 12 4.20 -17.59 -33.84
C THR A 12 4.19 -16.12 -33.46
N GLN A 13 2.97 -15.69 -33.20
CA GLN A 13 2.55 -14.74 -32.18
C GLN A 13 3.35 -13.45 -32.07
N ARG A 14 2.62 -12.33 -32.21
CA ARG A 14 2.89 -11.08 -31.48
C ARG A 14 3.62 -11.41 -30.18
N ALA A 15 4.94 -11.28 -30.17
CA ALA A 15 5.67 -11.11 -28.94
C ALA A 15 5.31 -9.70 -28.48
N PHE A 16 4.10 -9.59 -27.92
CA PHE A 16 3.83 -8.62 -26.87
C PHE A 16 4.97 -8.81 -25.89
N SER A 17 6.02 -8.02 -26.06
CA SER A 17 6.94 -7.72 -25.00
C SER A 17 6.10 -6.94 -23.99
N ILE A 18 5.31 -7.68 -23.22
CA ILE A 18 5.01 -7.27 -21.87
C ILE A 18 6.36 -7.45 -21.19
N PRO A 19 7.06 -6.39 -20.77
CA PRO A 19 8.11 -6.59 -19.80
C PRO A 19 7.45 -7.30 -18.63
N LEU A 20 7.79 -8.58 -18.45
CA LEU A 20 7.51 -9.32 -17.24
C LEU A 20 7.91 -8.37 -16.09
N PRO A 21 7.02 -8.00 -15.16
CA PRO A 21 7.43 -7.24 -14.00
C PRO A 21 8.26 -8.17 -13.09
N THR A 22 9.47 -8.52 -13.51
CA THR A 22 10.56 -8.91 -12.62
C THR A 22 11.13 -7.63 -12.04
N SER A 23 10.33 -6.92 -11.25
CA SER A 23 10.88 -6.24 -10.10
C SER A 23 10.67 -7.19 -8.94
N SER A 24 11.75 -7.87 -8.57
CA SER A 24 11.98 -8.48 -7.27
C SER A 24 10.97 -7.95 -6.25
N CYS A 25 9.97 -8.77 -5.95
CA CYS A 25 8.91 -8.48 -5.00
C CYS A 25 9.50 -8.43 -3.59
N ASN A 26 10.34 -7.44 -3.32
CA ASN A 26 10.38 -6.82 -2.01
C ASN A 26 9.18 -5.90 -1.98
N SER A 27 7.98 -6.51 -1.99
CA SER A 27 6.82 -5.78 -1.51
C SER A 27 7.19 -5.45 -0.07
N GLU A 28 7.42 -4.18 0.22
CA GLU A 28 7.02 -3.70 1.54
C GLU A 28 5.64 -4.32 1.82
N PRO A 29 5.39 -4.83 3.03
CA PRO A 29 4.10 -5.43 3.34
C PRO A 29 3.03 -4.34 3.15
N SER A 30 2.45 -4.33 1.95
CA SER A 30 1.35 -3.50 1.55
C SER A 30 0.24 -3.80 2.55
N LEU A 31 -0.22 -2.77 3.25
CA LEU A 31 -1.32 -2.89 4.18
C LEU A 31 -2.50 -3.58 3.50
N SER A 32 -3.18 -4.47 4.22
CA SER A 32 -4.40 -5.07 3.69
C SER A 32 -5.45 -3.98 3.43
N GLN A 33 -6.38 -4.22 2.51
CA GLN A 33 -7.42 -3.25 2.18
C GLN A 33 -8.16 -2.75 3.45
N GLY A 34 -8.54 -3.65 4.35
CA GLY A 34 -9.18 -3.28 5.61
C GLY A 34 -8.30 -2.42 6.54
N GLN A 35 -6.98 -2.61 6.51
CA GLN A 35 -6.03 -1.78 7.26
C GLN A 35 -5.94 -0.38 6.65
N GLN A 36 -5.91 -0.26 5.33
CA GLN A 36 -5.92 1.03 4.64
C GLN A 36 -7.22 1.80 4.90
N ASP A 37 -8.37 1.12 4.82
CA ASP A 37 -9.67 1.70 5.13
C ASP A 37 -9.73 2.23 6.58
N MET A 38 -9.24 1.47 7.56
CA MET A 38 -9.18 1.94 8.95
C MET A 38 -8.31 3.19 9.10
N VAL A 39 -7.14 3.21 8.47
CA VAL A 39 -6.22 4.34 8.50
C VAL A 39 -6.86 5.57 7.86
N LEU A 40 -7.51 5.40 6.70
CA LEU A 40 -8.16 6.47 5.96
C LEU A 40 -9.38 7.02 6.72
N PHE A 41 -10.22 6.14 7.26
CA PHE A 41 -11.40 6.53 8.03
C PHE A 41 -11.03 7.42 9.22
N PHE A 42 -10.01 7.02 9.97
CA PHE A 42 -9.49 7.81 11.08
C PHE A 42 -8.91 9.16 10.65
N SER A 43 -8.23 9.18 9.50
CA SER A 43 -7.66 10.40 8.92
C SER A 43 -8.75 11.42 8.61
N ILE A 44 -9.81 10.97 7.92
CA ILE A 44 -10.97 11.79 7.59
C ILE A 44 -11.68 12.27 8.85
N GLN A 45 -11.89 11.39 9.83
CA GLN A 45 -12.61 11.72 11.07
C GLN A 45 -11.85 12.73 11.94
N SER A 46 -10.53 12.64 12.00
CA SER A 46 -9.70 13.46 12.89
C SER A 46 -9.09 14.69 12.22
N GLY A 47 -9.11 14.74 10.89
CA GLY A 47 -8.39 15.75 10.12
C GLY A 47 -6.87 15.55 10.11
N MET A 48 -6.37 14.37 10.49
CA MET A 48 -4.93 14.07 10.48
C MET A 48 -4.50 13.21 9.30
N LYS A 49 -3.18 13.16 9.06
CA LYS A 49 -2.60 12.36 7.99
C LYS A 49 -2.72 10.85 8.28
N PRO A 50 -2.97 10.03 7.24
CA PRO A 50 -3.03 8.58 7.35
C PRO A 50 -1.75 7.94 7.89
N GLN A 51 -0.59 8.51 7.59
CA GLN A 51 0.69 7.98 8.08
C GLN A 51 0.79 7.94 9.61
N TRP A 52 0.14 8.88 10.31
CA TRP A 52 0.11 8.89 11.78
C TRP A 52 -0.76 7.77 12.33
N PHE A 53 -1.95 7.56 11.76
CA PHE A 53 -2.81 6.46 12.15
C PHE A 53 -2.23 5.10 11.80
N GLN A 54 -1.59 4.99 10.63
CA GLN A 54 -0.88 3.79 10.23
C GLN A 54 0.18 3.42 11.27
N LYS A 55 1.03 4.36 11.68
CA LYS A 55 2.05 4.12 12.70
C LYS A 55 1.42 3.75 14.05
N CYS A 56 0.41 4.48 14.50
CA CYS A 56 -0.31 4.18 15.74
C CYS A 56 -0.92 2.76 15.71
N LEU A 57 -1.54 2.36 14.60
CA LEU A 57 -2.10 1.02 14.44
C LEU A 57 -1.01 -0.05 14.41
N GLN A 58 0.09 0.17 13.70
CA GLN A 58 1.23 -0.75 13.66
C GLN A 58 1.85 -0.95 15.05
N ASP A 59 2.11 0.13 15.79
CA ASP A 59 2.64 0.09 17.17
C ASP A 59 1.70 -0.67 18.12
N ASN A 60 0.39 -0.62 17.85
CA ASN A 60 -0.63 -1.32 18.61
C ASN A 60 -1.03 -2.68 17.99
N LYS A 61 -0.20 -3.27 17.13
CA LYS A 61 -0.44 -4.58 16.49
C LYS A 61 -1.81 -4.68 15.79
N TRP A 62 -2.24 -3.59 15.15
CA TRP A 62 -3.53 -3.45 14.48
C TRP A 62 -4.75 -3.65 15.39
N LYS A 63 -4.59 -3.47 16.71
CA LYS A 63 -5.70 -3.48 17.65
C LYS A 63 -6.41 -2.14 17.64
N TYR A 64 -7.44 -2.01 16.81
CA TYR A 64 -8.25 -0.80 16.64
C TYR A 64 -8.66 -0.16 17.98
N THR A 65 -9.27 -0.93 18.89
CA THR A 65 -9.72 -0.41 20.20
C THR A 65 -8.58 0.18 21.02
N ARG A 66 -7.41 -0.46 20.99
CA ARG A 66 -6.24 0.00 21.73
C ARG A 66 -5.61 1.23 21.07
N ALA A 67 -5.45 1.21 19.75
CA ALA A 67 -4.94 2.33 18.98
C ALA A 67 -5.83 3.58 19.14
N ALA A 68 -7.16 3.41 19.13
CA ALA A 68 -8.12 4.48 19.36
C ALA A 68 -8.00 5.10 20.76
N GLN A 69 -7.83 4.27 21.81
CA GLN A 69 -7.61 4.75 23.17
C GLN A 69 -6.28 5.51 23.30
N VAL A 70 -5.20 4.97 22.74
CA VAL A 70 -3.88 5.61 22.75
C VAL A 70 -3.92 6.93 21.98
N PHE A 71 -4.54 6.94 20.80
CA PHE A 71 -4.73 8.13 19.99
C PHE A 71 -5.49 9.22 20.75
N THR A 72 -6.62 8.86 21.37
CA THR A 72 -7.43 9.79 22.17
C THR A 72 -6.62 10.35 23.34
N MET A 73 -5.85 9.51 24.03
CA MET A 73 -4.96 9.95 25.11
C MET A 73 -3.87 10.91 24.60
N LEU A 74 -3.23 10.62 23.48
CA LEU A 74 -2.21 11.48 22.88
C LEU A 74 -2.79 12.82 22.43
N LYS A 75 -4.01 12.81 21.87
CA LYS A 75 -4.77 14.01 21.49
C LYS A 75 -5.09 14.87 22.72
N MET A 76 -5.62 14.27 23.79
CA MET A 76 -5.92 14.98 25.03
C MET A 76 -4.68 15.57 25.72
N LYS A 77 -3.55 14.86 25.67
CA LYS A 77 -2.28 15.34 26.22
C LYS A 77 -1.61 16.41 25.36
N GLY A 78 -2.16 16.77 24.19
CA GLY A 78 -1.56 17.71 23.26
C GLY A 78 -0.22 17.22 22.69
N MET A 79 0.03 15.91 22.70
CA MET A 79 1.29 15.33 22.20
C MET A 79 1.26 15.06 20.70
N ILE A 80 0.12 15.27 20.05
CA ILE A 80 0.02 15.13 18.60
C ILE A 80 0.39 16.47 17.96
N SER A 81 1.54 16.49 17.30
CA SER A 81 2.10 17.68 16.68
C SER A 81 1.22 18.19 15.54
N GLU A 82 1.27 19.50 15.26
CA GLU A 82 0.51 20.12 14.16
C GLU A 82 0.86 19.54 12.78
N GLU A 83 2.06 18.98 12.63
CA GLU A 83 2.49 18.25 11.42
C GLU A 83 1.60 17.05 11.11
N ALA A 84 0.89 16.53 12.11
CA ALA A 84 -0.11 15.50 11.91
C ALA A 84 -1.35 15.99 11.17
N PHE A 85 -1.61 17.29 11.14
CA PHE A 85 -2.80 17.89 10.53
C PHE A 85 -2.51 18.67 9.22
N LYS A 86 -1.25 19.05 8.97
CA LYS A 86 -0.81 19.95 7.87
C LYS A 86 -1.04 19.49 6.42
N GLN A 87 -1.76 18.41 6.15
CA GLN A 87 -1.85 17.82 4.79
C GLN A 87 -3.26 17.49 4.30
N ILE A 88 -4.27 18.12 4.89
CA ILE A 88 -5.62 18.12 4.33
C ILE A 88 -5.93 19.57 3.94
N SER A 89 -5.49 19.96 2.75
CA SER A 89 -5.74 21.28 2.14
C SER A 89 -6.40 21.09 0.79
#